data_AF-A0A2G8B8F6-F1
#
_entry.id   AF-A0A2G8B8F6-F1
#
_cell.length_a   1.000
_cell.length_b   1.000
_cell.length_c   1.000
_cell.angle_alpha   90.00
_cell.angle_beta   90.00
_cell.angle_gamma   90.00
#
_symmetry.space_group_name_H-M   'P 1'
#
loop_
_entity.id
_entity.type
_entity.pdbx_description
1 polymer ?
#
loop_
_entity_poly.entity_id
_entity_poly.type
_entity_poly.pdbx_seq_one_letter_code
_entity_poly.pdbx_strand_id
1 'polypeptide(L)'
;MKPLRADEDDLRVTAARWHAVAGDLVGAAPNVPAASSQASAAVVNEIHAGAAVTEQAFAARIRITAIKTDAAATLYAAQDAAAATKLDDIAKALEA
;
A
#
# COMPACT_ATOMS: atom_id res chain seq x y z
N MET A 1 -23.88 3.89 -13.11
CA MET A 1 -22.41 3.76 -12.99
C MET A 1 -22.01 2.41 -13.55
N LYS A 2 -21.07 2.38 -14.51
CA LYS A 2 -20.46 1.12 -14.96
C LYS A 2 -19.28 0.82 -14.02
N PRO A 3 -19.16 -0.39 -13.45
CA PRO A 3 -18.02 -0.71 -12.60
C PRO A 3 -16.74 -0.63 -13.43
N LEU A 4 -15.77 0.15 -12.97
CA LEU A 4 -14.41 0.15 -13.49
C LEU A 4 -13.75 -1.14 -12.98
N ARG A 5 -13.49 -2.09 -13.89
CA ARG A 5 -12.65 -3.25 -13.58
C ARG A 5 -11.21 -2.86 -13.85
N ALA A 6 -10.39 -2.85 -12.81
CA ALA A 6 -8.95 -2.82 -12.95
C ALA A 6 -8.46 -4.26 -13.12
N ASP A 7 -7.45 -4.45 -13.95
CA ASP A 7 -6.73 -5.71 -14.07
C ASP A 7 -6.09 -6.08 -12.72
N GLU A 8 -6.17 -7.34 -12.31
CA GLU A 8 -5.65 -7.78 -11.02
C GLU A 8 -4.15 -7.65 -10.90
N ASP A 9 -3.42 -7.94 -11.98
CA ASP A 9 -1.97 -7.86 -11.99
C ASP A 9 -1.53 -6.40 -11.92
N ASP A 10 -2.25 -5.50 -12.59
CA ASP A 10 -2.04 -4.06 -12.45
C ASP A 10 -2.25 -3.58 -11.00
N LEU A 11 -3.27 -4.11 -10.30
CA LEU A 11 -3.51 -3.81 -8.89
C LEU A 11 -2.38 -4.33 -8.00
N ARG A 12 -1.90 -5.56 -8.20
CA ARG A 12 -0.78 -6.14 -7.43
C ARG A 12 0.52 -5.39 -7.68
N VAL A 13 0.82 -5.05 -8.94
CA VAL A 13 1.98 -4.23 -9.31
C VAL A 13 1.89 -2.85 -8.65
N THR A 14 0.70 -2.25 -8.64
CA THR A 14 0.46 -0.96 -7.99
C THR A 14 0.68 -1.05 -6.47
N ALA A 15 0.16 -2.09 -5.81
CA ALA A 15 0.38 -2.32 -4.38
C ALA A 15 1.87 -2.50 -4.05
N ALA A 16 2.62 -3.26 -4.85
CA ALA A 16 4.05 -3.44 -4.68
C ALA A 16 4.82 -2.11 -4.80
N ARG A 17 4.46 -1.25 -5.77
CA ARG A 17 5.04 0.08 -5.92
C ARG A 17 4.78 0.96 -4.70
N TRP A 18 3.56 0.94 -4.16
CA TRP A 18 3.24 1.67 -2.93
C TRP A 18 4.08 1.19 -1.73
N HIS A 19 4.28 -0.13 -1.60
CA HIS A 19 5.17 -0.66 -0.57
C HIS A 19 6.61 -0.18 -0.72
N ALA A 20 7.15 -0.13 -1.94
CA ALA A 20 8.48 0.39 -2.21
C ALA A 20 8.61 1.88 -1.79
N VAL A 21 7.67 2.73 -2.22
CA VAL A 21 7.64 4.16 -1.84
C VAL A 21 7.57 4.34 -0.32
N ALA A 22 6.78 3.52 0.38
CA ALA A 22 6.72 3.56 1.84
C ALA A 22 8.00 3.05 2.52
N GLY A 23 8.80 2.24 1.85
CA GLY A 23 10.13 1.82 2.30
C GLY A 23 11.13 2.97 2.20
N ASP A 24 11.21 3.59 1.03
CA ASP A 24 12.12 4.71 0.74
C ASP A 24 11.93 5.88 1.72
N LEU A 25 10.68 6.15 2.10
CA LEU A 25 10.36 7.24 3.01
C LEU A 25 10.90 7.07 4.44
N VAL A 26 11.05 5.84 4.92
CA VAL A 26 11.54 5.57 6.29
C VAL A 26 13.06 5.41 6.34
N GLY A 27 13.71 5.18 5.20
CA GLY A 27 15.17 4.99 5.11
C GLY A 27 16.00 6.26 5.30
N ALA A 28 15.37 7.45 5.36
CA ALA A 28 16.06 8.74 5.30
C ALA A 28 16.33 9.40 6.67
N ALA A 29 16.28 8.67 7.79
CA ALA A 29 16.53 9.28 9.10
C ALA A 29 17.99 9.76 9.21
N PRO A 30 18.25 11.06 9.42
CA PRO A 30 19.61 11.56 9.61
C PRO A 30 20.19 11.01 10.91
N ASN A 31 21.47 10.62 10.87
CA ASN A 31 22.18 10.15 12.05
C ASN A 31 22.54 11.37 12.92
N VAL A 32 21.70 11.67 13.91
CA VAL A 32 21.85 12.88 14.73
C VAL A 32 22.80 12.60 15.90
N PRO A 33 23.93 13.33 16.05
CA PRO A 33 24.78 13.23 17.22
C PRO A 33 24.02 13.55 18.50
N ALA A 34 24.30 12.80 19.57
CA ALA A 34 23.68 13.01 20.88
C ALA A 34 23.82 14.48 21.33
N ALA A 35 22.68 15.06 21.73
CA ALA A 35 22.46 16.44 22.16
C ALA A 35 23.73 17.26 22.44
N SER A 36 24.03 18.20 21.56
CA SER A 36 24.96 19.29 21.87
C SER A 36 24.28 20.25 22.85
N SER A 37 25.03 20.74 23.84
CA SER A 37 24.59 21.69 24.86
C SER A 37 24.32 23.11 24.31
N GLN A 38 24.41 23.31 23.00
CA GLN A 38 23.97 24.53 22.34
C GLN A 38 22.46 24.50 22.04
N ALA A 39 21.75 25.57 22.41
CA ALA A 39 20.31 25.71 22.17
C ALA A 39 19.91 25.51 20.69
N SER A 40 20.75 25.91 19.74
CA SER A 40 20.53 25.69 18.31
C SER A 40 20.53 24.21 17.92
N ALA A 41 21.38 23.39 18.53
CA ALA A 41 21.42 21.95 18.28
C ALA A 41 20.20 21.24 18.85
N ALA A 42 19.70 21.66 20.01
CA ALA A 42 18.45 21.13 20.58
C ALA A 42 17.25 21.37 19.65
N VAL A 43 17.11 22.58 19.12
CA VAL A 43 16.04 22.94 18.17
C VAL A 43 16.14 22.11 16.88
N VAL A 44 17.34 21.95 16.32
CA VAL A 44 17.54 21.13 15.12
C VAL A 44 17.19 19.66 15.36
N ASN A 45 17.54 19.12 16.53
CA ASN A 45 17.20 17.75 16.90
C ASN A 45 15.68 17.55 17.04
N GLU A 46 14.98 18.52 17.62
CA GLU A 46 13.51 18.50 17.74
C GLU A 46 12.83 18.53 16.37
N ILE A 47 13.29 19.39 15.45
CA ILE A 47 12.79 19.44 14.07
C ILE A 47 13.00 18.11 13.34
N HIS A 48 14.19 17.52 13.45
CA HIS A 48 14.47 16.21 12.84
C HIS A 48 13.60 15.11 13.43
N ALA A 49 13.37 15.11 14.75
CA ALA A 49 12.49 14.15 15.39
C ALA A 49 11.04 14.28 14.88
N GLY A 50 10.53 15.52 14.75
CA GLY A 50 9.21 15.78 14.18
C GLY A 50 9.08 15.34 12.71
N ALA A 51 10.12 15.57 11.90
CA ALA A 51 10.17 15.10 10.52
C ALA A 51 10.13 13.57 10.45
N ALA A 52 10.94 12.87 11.24
CA ALA A 52 10.97 11.41 11.28
C ALA A 52 9.62 10.80 11.69
N VAL A 53 8.93 11.39 12.68
CA VAL A 53 7.57 10.95 13.08
C VAL A 53 6.57 11.14 11.93
N THR A 54 6.66 12.27 11.23
CA THR A 54 5.78 12.59 10.09
C THR A 54 6.00 11.63 8.92
N GLU A 55 7.25 11.34 8.59
CA GLU A 55 7.63 10.36 7.56
C GLU A 55 7.08 8.97 7.92
N GLN A 56 7.26 8.52 9.16
CA GLN A 56 6.70 7.23 9.60
C GLN A 56 5.18 7.18 9.46
N ALA A 57 4.47 8.25 9.82
CA ALA A 57 3.02 8.33 9.68
C ALA A 57 2.57 8.27 8.21
N PHE A 58 3.28 8.95 7.30
CA PHE A 58 2.97 8.92 5.88
C PHE A 58 3.28 7.55 5.26
N ALA A 59 4.42 6.94 5.61
CA ALA A 59 4.76 5.59 5.20
C ALA A 59 3.71 4.56 5.66
N ALA A 60 3.24 4.66 6.91
CA ALA A 60 2.17 3.80 7.43
C ALA A 60 0.89 3.94 6.60
N ARG A 61 0.50 5.17 6.25
CA ARG A 61 -0.68 5.42 5.43
C ARG A 61 -0.55 4.85 4.01
N ILE A 62 0.63 4.97 3.40
CA ILE A 62 0.90 4.37 2.08
C ILE A 62 0.80 2.84 2.15
N ARG A 63 1.37 2.20 3.19
CA ARG A 63 1.26 0.74 3.37
C ARG A 63 -0.17 0.28 3.52
N ILE A 64 -1.00 1.02 4.28
CA ILE A 64 -2.44 0.71 4.41
C ILE A 64 -3.13 0.76 3.04
N THR A 65 -2.82 1.77 2.22
CA THR A 65 -3.35 1.85 0.86
C THR A 65 -2.91 0.66 0.01
N ALA A 66 -1.63 0.29 0.06
CA ALA A 66 -1.09 -0.86 -0.66
C ALA A 66 -1.84 -2.17 -0.31
N ILE A 67 -2.04 -2.42 0.99
CA ILE A 67 -2.78 -3.59 1.48
C ILE A 67 -4.22 -3.60 0.95
N LYS A 68 -4.90 -2.45 0.96
CA LYS A 68 -6.26 -2.35 0.42
C LYS A 68 -6.31 -2.62 -1.08
N THR A 69 -5.31 -2.17 -1.83
CA THR A 69 -5.19 -2.43 -3.27
C THR A 69 -4.99 -3.92 -3.55
N ASP A 70 -4.14 -4.59 -2.78
CA ASP A 70 -3.90 -6.03 -2.91
C ASP A 70 -5.13 -6.87 -2.52
N ALA A 71 -5.83 -6.46 -1.46
CA ALA A 71 -7.11 -7.05 -1.08
C ALA A 71 -8.16 -6.91 -2.18
N ALA A 72 -8.21 -5.76 -2.87
CA ALA A 72 -9.11 -5.57 -4.01
C ALA A 72 -8.78 -6.51 -5.17
N ALA A 73 -7.50 -6.72 -5.48
CA ALA A 73 -7.07 -7.68 -6.50
C ALA A 73 -7.55 -9.10 -6.16
N THR A 74 -7.38 -9.52 -4.90
CA THR A 74 -7.84 -10.82 -4.42
C THR A 74 -9.35 -10.99 -4.51
N LEU A 75 -10.11 -9.94 -4.21
CA LEU A 75 -11.57 -9.96 -4.30
C LEU A 75 -12.04 -10.05 -5.76
N TYR A 76 -11.37 -9.38 -6.70
CA TYR A 76 -11.69 -9.52 -8.12
C TYR A 76 -11.41 -10.94 -8.64
N ALA A 77 -10.28 -11.55 -8.25
CA ALA A 77 -9.96 -12.94 -8.57
C ALA A 77 -11.05 -13.92 -8.13
N ALA A 78 -11.49 -13.77 -6.88
CA ALA A 78 -12.54 -14.62 -6.33
C ALA A 78 -13.87 -14.44 -7.06
N GLN A 79 -14.20 -13.20 -7.48
CA GLN A 79 -15.40 -12.92 -8.25
C GLN A 79 -15.33 -13.52 -9.66
N ASP A 80 -14.18 -13.45 -10.33
CA ASP A 80 -14.00 -14.03 -11.65
C ASP A 80 -14.05 -15.56 -11.63
N ALA A 81 -13.41 -16.20 -10.64
CA ALA A 81 -13.53 -17.63 -10.44
C ALA A 81 -14.98 -18.06 -10.19
N ALA A 82 -15.70 -17.36 -9.30
CA ALA A 82 -17.10 -17.66 -9.00
C ALA A 82 -18.02 -17.43 -10.21
N ALA A 83 -17.74 -16.44 -11.04
CA ALA A 83 -18.47 -16.20 -12.28
C ALA A 83 -18.22 -17.33 -13.30
N ALA A 84 -16.96 -17.78 -13.45
CA ALA A 84 -16.61 -18.89 -14.33
C ALA A 84 -17.31 -20.19 -13.93
N THR A 85 -17.35 -20.52 -12.63
CA THR A 85 -18.10 -21.71 -12.14
C THR A 85 -19.57 -21.64 -12.50
N LYS A 86 -20.23 -20.48 -12.30
CA LYS A 86 -21.64 -20.32 -12.66
C LYS A 86 -21.88 -20.50 -14.15
N LEU A 87 -20.99 -20.00 -15.01
CA LEU A 87 -21.10 -20.16 -16.46
C LEU A 87 -20.91 -21.63 -16.87
N ASP A 88 -19.98 -22.35 -16.26
CA ASP A 88 -19.76 -23.79 -16.47
C ASP A 88 -20.98 -24.61 -16.04
N ASP A 89 -21.57 -24.30 -14.89
CA ASP A 89 -22.80 -24.96 -14.40
C ASP A 89 -23.98 -24.73 -15.35
N ILE A 90 -24.14 -23.50 -15.87
CA ILE A 90 -25.16 -23.18 -16.87
C ILE A 90 -24.91 -23.94 -18.17
N ALA A 91 -23.67 -23.99 -18.66
CA ALA A 91 -23.33 -24.70 -19.88
C ALA A 91 -23.69 -26.20 -19.77
N LYS A 92 -23.31 -26.84 -18.66
CA LYS A 92 -23.68 -28.24 -18.37
C LYS A 92 -25.18 -28.46 -18.31
N ALA A 93 -25.94 -27.52 -17.74
CA ALA A 93 -27.40 -27.61 -17.66
C ALA A 93 -28.10 -27.46 -19.02
N LEU A 94 -27.46 -26.78 -19.98
CA LEU A 94 -27.99 -26.63 -21.35
C LEU A 94 -27.68 -27.84 -22.24
N GLU A 95 -26.68 -28.64 -21.88
CA GLU A 95 -26.29 -29.88 -22.58
C GLU A 95 -27.03 -31.13 -22.07
N ALA A 96 -27.75 -31.03 -20.95
CA ALA A 96 -28.52 -32.10 -20.30
C ALA A 96 -29.99 -32.12 -20.75
#